data_AF-A0A8T5MTK1-F1
#
_entry.id   AF-A0A8T5MTK1-F1
#
_cell.length_a   1.000
_cell.length_b   1.000
_cell.length_c   1.000
_cell.angle_alpha   90.00
_cell.angle_beta   90.00
_cell.angle_gamma   90.00
#
_symmetry.space_group_name_H-M   'P 1'
#
loop_
_entity.id
_entity.type
_entity.pdbx_description
1 polymer ?
#
loop_
_entity_poly.entity_id
_entity_poly.type
_entity_poly.pdbx_seq_one_letter_code
_entity_poly.pdbx_strand_id
1 'polypeptide(L)'
;MKTSIQLGKIIGIPVRLHISFLLILPLFAYAFATINTPSGEWMHSHTFGLMNTPLGFGGVEDLLIRYTSGTLVTLTLFSCVLLHELGHSYVAKKYGIVIKSITLIIFGGIASMEEIPPDPKIESKMAIAGPSVSLTIGLGFYFIYRLLGALDVMCIFVGMLAFYNVLLCGFNLLPAFPMDGGRLLRSWLAKRMSYIDATHKAAWVGKTFALIMGIFGLFYGGFWFILIA
;
A
#
# COMPACT_ATOMS: atom_id res chain seq x y z
N MET A 1 15.92 4.64 16.12
CA MET A 1 15.51 5.43 14.92
C MET A 1 16.53 6.50 14.50
N LYS A 2 17.84 6.35 14.80
CA LYS A 2 18.88 7.36 14.46
C LYS A 2 19.33 7.35 12.97
N THR A 3 18.68 6.54 12.14
CA THR A 3 19.03 6.23 10.74
C THR A 3 17.88 6.60 9.80
N SER A 4 17.31 7.80 9.97
CA SER A 4 16.29 8.33 9.06
C SER A 4 16.69 9.72 8.58
N ILE A 5 16.65 9.93 7.28
CA ILE A 5 16.97 11.21 6.63
C ILE A 5 15.65 11.98 6.47
N GLN A 6 15.61 13.24 6.89
CA GLN A 6 14.43 14.08 6.66
C GLN A 6 14.46 14.65 5.24
N LEU A 7 13.45 14.33 4.44
CA LEU A 7 13.33 14.81 3.06
C LEU A 7 12.72 16.22 3.01
N GLY A 8 11.77 16.50 3.89
CA GLY A 8 11.05 17.77 3.89
C GLY A 8 9.88 17.79 4.87
N LYS A 9 8.99 18.78 4.72
CA LYS A 9 7.73 18.87 5.47
C LYS A 9 6.55 18.99 4.50
N ILE A 10 5.53 18.16 4.67
CA ILE A 10 4.29 18.20 3.88
C ILE A 10 3.14 18.46 4.86
N ILE A 11 2.34 19.51 4.62
CA ILE A 11 1.25 19.95 5.52
C ILE A 11 1.79 20.16 6.96
N GLY A 12 3.03 20.64 7.10
CA GLY A 12 3.70 20.83 8.38
C GLY A 12 4.09 19.53 9.11
N ILE A 13 3.98 18.37 8.47
CA ILE A 13 4.41 17.07 9.01
C ILE A 13 5.78 16.72 8.41
N PRO A 14 6.83 16.47 9.22
CA PRO A 14 8.12 16.02 8.73
C PRO A 14 8.01 14.66 8.02
N VAL A 15 8.47 14.60 6.77
CA VAL A 15 8.60 13.35 6.00
C VAL A 15 10.04 12.88 6.09
N ARG A 16 10.21 11.65 6.57
CA ARG A 16 11.50 11.00 6.80
C ARG A 16 11.59 9.72 5.98
N LEU A 17 12.80 9.38 5.59
CA LEU A 17 13.12 8.19 4.83
C LEU A 17 14.13 7.38 5.64
N HIS A 18 13.77 6.17 6.03
CA HIS A 18 14.67 5.28 6.77
C HIS A 18 15.67 4.64 5.82
N ILE A 19 16.91 4.37 6.24
CA ILE A 19 17.95 3.79 5.36
C ILE A 19 17.49 2.46 4.73
N SER A 20 16.69 1.66 5.44
CA SER A 20 16.11 0.41 4.88
C SER A 20 15.24 0.64 3.64
N PHE A 21 14.66 1.83 3.51
CA PHE A 21 13.90 2.22 2.33
C PHE A 21 14.80 2.45 1.11
N LEU A 22 16.01 3.00 1.29
CA LEU A 22 16.95 3.17 0.18
C LEU A 22 17.39 1.83 -0.41
N LEU A 23 17.41 0.76 0.40
CA LEU A 23 17.76 -0.58 -0.05
C LEU A 23 16.67 -1.22 -0.91
N ILE A 24 15.40 -0.88 -0.66
CA ILE A 24 14.27 -1.53 -1.34
C ILE A 24 13.95 -0.90 -2.70
N LEU A 25 14.25 0.39 -2.88
CA LEU A 25 14.03 1.12 -4.13
C LEU A 25 14.69 0.44 -5.36
N PRO A 26 16.00 0.14 -5.36
CA PRO A 26 16.63 -0.51 -6.52
C PRO A 26 16.09 -1.93 -6.75
N LEU A 27 15.68 -2.65 -5.69
CA LEU A 27 15.09 -3.98 -5.83
C LEU A 27 13.75 -3.93 -6.55
N PHE A 28 12.86 -3.01 -6.17
CA PHE A 28 11.56 -2.84 -6.85
C PHE A 28 11.75 -2.30 -8.28
N ALA A 29 12.67 -1.36 -8.48
CA ALA A 29 12.97 -0.83 -9.80
C ALA A 29 13.47 -1.93 -10.75
N TYR A 30 14.37 -2.79 -10.26
CA TYR A 30 14.83 -3.97 -10.98
C TYR A 30 13.69 -4.96 -11.22
N ALA A 31 12.90 -5.28 -10.20
CA ALA A 31 11.78 -6.21 -10.33
C ALA A 31 10.78 -5.75 -11.40
N PHE A 32 10.32 -4.49 -11.35
CA PHE A 32 9.41 -3.96 -12.37
C PHE A 32 10.04 -3.85 -13.75
N ALA A 33 11.35 -3.63 -13.84
CA ALA A 33 12.07 -3.64 -15.11
C ALA A 33 12.20 -5.05 -15.70
N THR A 34 12.32 -6.10 -14.89
CA THR A 34 12.56 -7.48 -15.37
C THR A 34 11.33 -8.38 -15.40
N ILE A 35 10.25 -8.00 -14.71
CA ILE A 35 8.98 -8.72 -14.79
C ILE A 35 8.48 -8.64 -16.23
N ASN A 36 8.60 -9.77 -16.90
CA ASN A 36 8.22 -9.99 -18.31
C ASN A 36 6.78 -10.49 -18.45
N THR A 37 6.14 -10.83 -17.34
CA THR A 37 4.86 -11.53 -17.37
C THR A 37 3.67 -10.57 -17.42
N PRO A 38 2.67 -10.82 -18.30
CA PRO A 38 1.29 -10.83 -17.83
C PRO A 38 1.26 -11.97 -16.80
N SER A 39 1.19 -11.62 -15.53
CA SER A 39 1.53 -12.48 -14.39
C SER A 39 0.71 -13.78 -14.29
N GLY A 40 1.01 -14.79 -15.11
CA GLY A 40 0.41 -16.13 -15.07
C GLY A 40 -0.93 -16.27 -15.80
N GLU A 41 -1.16 -17.40 -16.47
CA GLU A 41 -2.45 -17.76 -17.09
C GLU A 41 -3.62 -17.67 -16.10
N TRP A 42 -3.35 -17.89 -14.81
CA TRP A 42 -4.30 -17.70 -13.72
C TRP A 42 -4.66 -16.23 -13.46
N MET A 43 -3.73 -15.29 -13.62
CA MET A 43 -4.03 -13.85 -13.51
C MET A 43 -4.59 -13.32 -14.84
N HIS A 44 -4.16 -13.82 -16.00
CA HIS A 44 -4.83 -13.51 -17.27
C HIS A 44 -6.34 -13.88 -17.26
N SER A 45 -6.74 -14.84 -16.41
CA SER A 45 -8.14 -15.20 -16.16
C SER A 45 -8.75 -14.60 -14.87
N HIS A 46 -7.95 -14.20 -13.87
CA HIS A 46 -8.44 -13.80 -12.54
C HIS A 46 -7.75 -12.56 -11.90
N THR A 47 -6.86 -11.82 -12.60
CA THR A 47 -6.63 -10.41 -12.25
C THR A 47 -7.94 -9.75 -12.56
N PHE A 48 -8.70 -9.39 -11.52
CA PHE A 48 -9.80 -8.41 -11.54
C PHE A 48 -10.00 -7.84 -12.97
N GLY A 49 -10.83 -8.50 -13.79
CA GLY A 49 -10.77 -8.54 -15.28
C GLY A 49 -11.01 -7.21 -16.01
N LEU A 50 -10.32 -6.16 -15.59
CA LEU A 50 -10.51 -4.77 -15.98
C LEU A 50 -9.28 -4.22 -16.72
N MET A 51 -8.11 -4.84 -16.59
CA MET A 51 -6.84 -4.37 -17.18
C MET A 51 -6.03 -5.52 -17.80
N ASN A 52 -5.95 -5.56 -19.12
CA ASN A 52 -5.11 -6.48 -19.89
C ASN A 52 -3.69 -5.91 -20.11
N THR A 53 -3.10 -5.28 -19.09
CA THR A 53 -1.76 -4.69 -19.17
C THR A 53 -0.71 -5.55 -18.49
N PRO A 54 0.51 -5.65 -19.06
CA PRO A 54 1.66 -6.16 -18.33
C PRO A 54 1.87 -5.42 -17.00
N LEU A 55 2.28 -6.15 -15.96
CA LEU A 55 2.66 -5.60 -14.65
C LEU A 55 4.18 -5.43 -14.53
N GLY A 56 4.81 -4.98 -15.62
CA GLY A 56 6.25 -4.79 -15.71
C GLY A 56 6.70 -4.41 -17.12
N PHE A 57 7.94 -3.95 -17.22
CA PHE A 57 8.55 -3.48 -18.46
C PHE A 57 9.47 -4.52 -19.11
N GLY A 58 9.47 -5.78 -18.65
CA GLY A 58 10.36 -6.82 -19.14
C GLY A 58 10.35 -6.96 -20.67
N GLY A 59 9.17 -6.81 -21.27
CA GLY A 59 8.95 -6.96 -22.72
C GLY A 59 9.35 -5.75 -23.56
N VAL A 60 9.83 -4.66 -22.93
CA VAL A 60 10.41 -3.52 -23.63
C VAL A 60 11.83 -3.89 -24.07
N GLU A 61 12.07 -3.90 -25.38
CA GLU A 61 13.38 -4.28 -25.96
C GLU A 61 14.50 -3.31 -25.56
N ASP A 62 14.20 -2.01 -25.54
CA ASP A 62 15.14 -0.97 -25.15
C ASP A 62 15.43 -1.04 -23.64
N LEU A 63 16.67 -1.41 -23.31
CA LEU A 63 17.14 -1.54 -21.93
C LEU A 63 17.03 -0.22 -21.14
N LEU A 64 17.35 0.92 -21.76
CA LEU A 64 17.29 2.22 -21.09
C LEU A 64 15.85 2.55 -20.74
N ILE A 65 14.92 2.42 -21.69
CA ILE A 65 13.50 2.67 -21.46
C ILE A 65 12.95 1.72 -20.38
N ARG A 66 13.35 0.46 -20.42
CA ARG A 66 12.92 -0.56 -19.45
C ARG A 66 13.31 -0.24 -18.02
N TYR A 67 14.59 0.03 -17.76
CA TYR A 67 15.07 0.30 -16.40
C TYR A 67 14.67 1.70 -15.90
N THR A 68 14.61 2.70 -16.79
CA THR A 68 14.12 4.03 -16.41
C THR A 68 12.64 3.99 -16.05
N SER A 69 11.80 3.30 -16.83
CA SER A 69 10.38 3.15 -16.54
C SER A 69 10.13 2.38 -15.24
N GLY A 70 10.86 1.28 -15.01
CA GLY A 70 10.79 0.54 -13.75
C GLY A 70 11.13 1.42 -12.54
N THR A 71 12.20 2.22 -12.64
CA THR A 71 12.60 3.17 -11.59
C THR A 71 11.54 4.24 -11.36
N LEU A 72 11.00 4.83 -12.42
CA LEU A 72 9.95 5.87 -12.33
C LEU A 72 8.67 5.33 -11.70
N VAL A 73 8.24 4.12 -12.07
CA VAL A 73 7.07 3.47 -11.43
C VAL A 73 7.33 3.25 -9.96
N THR A 74 8.50 2.72 -9.57
CA THR A 74 8.83 2.52 -8.15
C THR A 74 8.74 3.82 -7.36
N LEU A 75 9.38 4.89 -7.82
CA LEU A 75 9.36 6.18 -7.14
C LEU A 75 7.94 6.76 -7.05
N THR A 76 7.15 6.59 -8.10
CA THR A 76 5.77 7.09 -8.15
C THR A 76 4.84 6.28 -7.23
N LEU A 77 4.97 4.95 -7.19
CA LEU A 77 4.22 4.09 -6.28
C LEU A 77 4.50 4.42 -4.82
N PHE A 78 5.78 4.60 -4.46
CA PHE A 78 6.11 5.00 -3.10
C PHE A 78 5.64 6.41 -2.75
N SER A 79 5.58 7.32 -3.74
CA SER A 79 4.91 8.61 -3.57
C SER A 79 3.41 8.44 -3.32
N CYS A 80 2.75 7.47 -3.97
CA CYS A 80 1.36 7.12 -3.68
C CYS A 80 1.18 6.55 -2.26
N VAL A 81 2.10 5.72 -1.78
CA VAL A 81 2.13 5.25 -0.37
C VAL A 81 2.28 6.43 0.58
N LEU A 82 3.14 7.41 0.27
CA LEU A 82 3.24 8.62 1.07
C LEU A 82 1.92 9.43 1.08
N LEU A 83 1.24 9.54 -0.07
CA LEU A 83 -0.08 10.19 -0.16
C LEU A 83 -1.15 9.44 0.64
N HIS A 84 -1.11 8.11 0.67
CA HIS A 84 -1.96 7.27 1.51
C HIS A 84 -1.77 7.61 3.00
N GLU A 85 -0.53 7.61 3.48
CA GLU A 85 -0.20 8.00 4.87
C GLU A 85 -0.59 9.45 5.18
N LEU A 86 -0.45 10.35 4.21
CA LEU A 86 -0.90 11.74 4.33
C LEU A 86 -2.42 11.82 4.46
N GLY A 87 -3.18 10.93 3.81
CA GLY A 87 -4.63 10.82 3.97
C GLY A 87 -5.03 10.56 5.43
N HIS A 88 -4.43 9.55 6.07
CA HIS A 88 -4.60 9.32 7.51
C HIS A 88 -4.23 10.54 8.33
N SER A 89 -3.08 11.12 8.00
CA SER A 89 -2.48 12.20 8.76
C SER A 89 -3.30 13.50 8.71
N TYR A 90 -3.89 13.79 7.56
CA TYR A 90 -4.76 14.92 7.35
C TYR A 90 -6.01 14.83 8.21
N VAL A 91 -6.64 13.65 8.25
CA VAL A 91 -7.82 13.43 9.10
C VAL A 91 -7.45 13.53 10.58
N ALA A 92 -6.33 12.93 11.03
CA ALA A 92 -5.89 13.04 12.41
C ALA A 92 -5.70 14.51 12.84
N LYS A 93 -5.02 15.31 12.00
CA LYS A 93 -4.83 16.75 12.26
C LYS A 93 -6.15 17.51 12.39
N LYS A 94 -7.15 17.20 11.56
CA LYS A 94 -8.48 17.82 11.63
C LYS A 94 -9.18 17.56 12.98
N TYR A 95 -8.84 16.45 13.64
CA TYR A 95 -9.35 16.10 14.97
C TYR A 95 -8.37 16.46 16.10
N GLY A 96 -7.34 17.28 15.85
CA GLY A 96 -6.41 17.78 16.87
C GLY A 96 -5.33 16.78 17.30
N ILE A 97 -5.18 15.65 16.60
CA ILE A 97 -4.17 14.64 16.92
C ILE A 97 -2.81 15.08 16.38
N VAL A 98 -1.80 15.11 17.25
CA VAL A 98 -0.43 15.52 16.91
C VAL A 98 0.33 14.39 16.23
N ILE A 99 0.86 14.68 15.04
CA ILE A 99 1.66 13.76 14.23
C ILE A 99 3.11 14.24 14.21
N LYS A 100 4.02 13.42 14.73
CA LYS A 100 5.45 13.75 14.84
C LYS A 100 6.18 13.70 13.51
N SER A 101 5.95 12.66 12.73
CA SER A 101 6.59 12.44 11.44
C SER A 101 5.98 11.27 10.69
N ILE A 102 6.04 11.31 9.36
CA ILE A 102 5.78 10.15 8.50
C ILE A 102 7.14 9.59 8.08
N THR A 103 7.41 8.32 8.38
CA THR A 103 8.66 7.66 8.02
C THR A 103 8.40 6.53 7.02
N LEU A 104 9.00 6.63 5.84
CA LEU A 104 8.98 5.55 4.85
C LEU A 104 10.04 4.49 5.21
N ILE A 105 9.61 3.24 5.29
CA ILE A 105 10.40 2.05 5.61
C ILE A 105 10.20 0.96 4.55
N ILE A 106 10.99 -0.11 4.62
CA ILE A 106 10.92 -1.24 3.68
C ILE A 106 9.52 -1.87 3.54
N PHE A 107 8.72 -1.89 4.61
CA PHE A 107 7.38 -2.47 4.63
C PHE A 107 6.26 -1.47 4.29
N GLY A 108 6.58 -0.22 3.96
CA GLY A 108 5.58 0.83 3.67
C GLY A 108 5.84 2.14 4.40
N GLY A 109 4.80 2.95 4.61
CA GLY A 109 4.88 4.16 5.41
C GLY A 109 4.42 3.92 6.84
N ILE A 110 5.07 4.56 7.81
CA ILE A 110 4.58 4.60 9.20
C ILE A 110 4.45 6.06 9.63
N ALA A 111 3.22 6.48 9.90
CA ALA A 111 2.95 7.74 10.62
C ALA A 111 3.18 7.56 12.12
N SER A 112 4.15 8.28 12.68
CA SER A 112 4.41 8.32 14.13
C SER A 112 3.52 9.37 14.79
N MET A 113 2.59 8.90 15.63
CA MET A 113 1.66 9.73 16.39
C MET A 113 2.12 9.83 17.85
N GLU A 114 1.80 10.93 18.53
CA GLU A 114 2.09 11.10 19.96
C GLU A 114 1.15 10.29 20.86
N GLU A 115 -0.12 10.25 20.48
CA GLU A 115 -1.19 9.61 21.25
C GLU A 115 -2.07 8.75 20.33
N ILE A 116 -2.57 7.64 20.88
CA ILE A 116 -3.54 6.79 20.21
C ILE A 116 -4.91 7.50 20.27
N PRO A 117 -5.68 7.57 19.17
CA PRO A 117 -6.98 8.25 19.18
C PRO A 117 -7.89 7.66 20.28
N PRO A 118 -8.41 8.49 21.21
CA PRO A 118 -9.25 7.98 22.29
C PRO A 118 -10.67 7.62 21.82
N ASP A 119 -11.16 8.22 20.74
CA ASP A 119 -12.51 7.98 20.20
C ASP A 119 -12.48 6.99 19.01
N PRO A 120 -13.15 5.82 19.13
CA PRO A 120 -13.31 4.86 18.04
C PRO A 120 -13.88 5.47 16.75
N LYS A 121 -14.77 6.47 16.84
CA LYS A 121 -15.32 7.15 15.66
C LYS A 121 -14.26 7.95 14.89
N ILE A 122 -13.31 8.56 15.60
CA ILE A 122 -12.19 9.27 14.97
C ILE A 122 -11.26 8.26 14.31
N GLU A 123 -10.98 7.16 15.00
CA GLU A 123 -10.11 6.11 14.48
C GLU A 123 -10.65 5.49 13.18
N SER A 124 -11.94 5.14 13.12
CA SER A 124 -12.57 4.62 11.88
C SER A 124 -12.49 5.60 10.73
N LYS A 125 -12.72 6.90 10.97
CA LYS A 125 -12.58 7.93 9.92
C LYS A 125 -11.14 8.05 9.44
N MET A 126 -10.17 7.97 10.37
CA MET A 126 -8.75 7.95 10.02
C MET A 126 -8.40 6.71 9.20
N ALA A 127 -8.82 5.51 9.64
CA ALA A 127 -8.54 4.23 8.98
C ALA A 127 -9.06 4.19 7.54
N ILE A 128 -10.20 4.83 7.25
CA ILE A 128 -10.75 4.90 5.88
C ILE A 128 -10.03 5.96 5.02
N ALA A 129 -9.40 6.96 5.63
CA ALA A 129 -8.83 8.10 4.91
C ALA A 129 -7.71 7.72 3.94
N GLY A 130 -6.73 6.92 4.38
CA GLY A 130 -5.63 6.44 3.53
C GLY A 130 -6.14 5.59 2.36
N PRO A 131 -6.92 4.52 2.61
CA PRO A 131 -7.56 3.73 1.56
C PRO A 131 -8.37 4.56 0.58
N SER A 132 -9.08 5.59 1.03
CA SER A 132 -9.84 6.49 0.14
C SER A 132 -8.92 7.30 -0.79
N VAL A 133 -7.76 7.74 -0.31
CA VAL A 133 -6.75 8.41 -1.15
C VAL A 133 -6.21 7.43 -2.20
N SER A 134 -5.80 6.22 -1.79
CA SER A 134 -5.32 5.20 -2.73
C SER A 134 -6.38 4.81 -3.75
N LEU A 135 -7.63 4.63 -3.34
CA LEU A 135 -8.72 4.32 -4.26
C LEU A 135 -8.95 5.45 -5.26
N THR A 136 -8.92 6.71 -4.81
CA THR A 136 -9.09 7.87 -5.70
C THR A 136 -7.97 7.95 -6.74
N ILE A 137 -6.72 7.76 -6.31
CA ILE A 137 -5.56 7.73 -7.21
C ILE A 137 -5.66 6.55 -8.19
N GLY A 138 -5.99 5.37 -7.68
CA GLY A 138 -6.12 4.15 -8.47
C GLY A 138 -7.22 4.25 -9.54
N LEU A 139 -8.39 4.76 -9.17
CA LEU A 139 -9.49 5.02 -10.11
C LEU A 139 -9.13 6.13 -11.11
N GLY A 140 -8.45 7.19 -10.67
CA GLY A 140 -7.97 8.25 -11.55
C GLY A 140 -7.04 7.71 -12.65
N PHE A 141 -6.02 6.93 -12.28
CA PHE A 141 -5.15 6.27 -13.25
C PHE A 141 -5.89 5.21 -14.07
N TYR A 142 -6.87 4.51 -13.50
CA TYR A 142 -7.71 3.59 -14.27
C TYR A 142 -8.47 4.31 -15.39
N PHE A 143 -9.08 5.46 -15.12
CA PHE A 143 -9.74 6.24 -16.16
C PHE A 143 -8.76 6.74 -17.23
N ILE A 144 -7.57 7.22 -16.84
CA ILE A 144 -6.53 7.62 -17.79
C ILE A 144 -6.11 6.43 -18.65
N TYR A 145 -5.90 5.26 -18.05
CA TYR A 145 -5.58 4.02 -18.75
C TYR A 145 -6.63 3.68 -19.81
N ARG A 146 -7.93 3.83 -19.49
CA ARG A 146 -9.01 3.55 -20.45
C ARG A 146 -9.02 4.51 -21.65
N LEU A 147 -8.38 5.67 -21.55
CA LEU A 147 -8.22 6.63 -22.64
C LEU A 147 -6.95 6.35 -23.47
N LEU A 148 -5.95 5.69 -22.89
CA LEU A 148 -4.72 5.25 -23.55
C LEU A 148 -5.00 3.96 -24.34
N GLY A 149 -5.59 4.09 -25.52
CA GLY A 149 -6.07 2.95 -26.32
C GLY A 149 -5.00 2.01 -26.89
N ALA A 150 -3.70 2.29 -26.70
CA ALA A 150 -2.59 1.46 -27.20
C ALA A 150 -1.76 0.90 -26.05
N LEU A 151 -1.31 -0.36 -26.16
CA LEU A 151 -0.38 -0.99 -25.23
C LEU A 151 1.04 -0.49 -25.48
N ASP A 152 1.35 0.71 -24.99
CA ASP A 152 2.69 1.29 -24.98
C ASP A 152 3.27 1.40 -23.55
N VAL A 153 4.49 1.94 -23.44
CA VAL A 153 5.18 2.11 -22.14
C VAL A 153 4.37 2.98 -21.18
N MET A 154 3.68 4.01 -21.68
CA MET A 154 2.85 4.89 -20.87
C MET A 154 1.61 4.16 -20.35
N CYS A 155 0.98 3.35 -21.19
CA CYS A 155 -0.16 2.53 -20.85
C CYS A 155 0.18 1.50 -19.76
N ILE A 156 1.36 0.85 -19.86
CA ILE A 156 1.89 -0.03 -18.80
C ILE A 156 2.11 0.76 -17.51
N PHE A 157 2.80 1.90 -17.58
CA PHE A 157 3.08 2.75 -16.42
C PHE A 157 1.79 3.14 -15.67
N VAL A 158 0.80 3.67 -16.39
CA VAL A 158 -0.48 4.11 -15.84
C VAL A 158 -1.29 2.91 -15.31
N GLY A 159 -1.32 1.80 -16.05
CA GLY A 159 -1.98 0.57 -15.64
C GLY A 159 -1.43 0.01 -14.34
N MET A 160 -0.10 0.01 -14.17
CA MET A 160 0.56 -0.39 -12.93
C MET A 160 0.16 0.53 -11.76
N LEU A 161 0.18 1.86 -11.96
CA LEU A 161 -0.21 2.80 -10.91
C LEU A 161 -1.67 2.62 -10.49
N ALA A 162 -2.57 2.38 -11.44
CA ALA A 162 -3.96 2.09 -11.15
C ALA A 162 -4.10 0.79 -10.34
N PHE A 163 -3.51 -0.30 -10.84
CA PHE A 163 -3.59 -1.61 -10.22
C PHE A 163 -3.04 -1.59 -8.79
N TYR A 164 -1.82 -1.12 -8.58
CA TYR A 164 -1.18 -1.14 -7.26
C TYR A 164 -1.85 -0.20 -6.26
N ASN A 165 -2.45 0.91 -6.68
CA ASN A 165 -3.20 1.78 -5.76
C ASN A 165 -4.53 1.14 -5.33
N VAL A 166 -5.25 0.49 -6.26
CA VAL A 166 -6.45 -0.28 -5.91
C VAL A 166 -6.07 -1.46 -5.01
N LEU A 167 -4.97 -2.14 -5.32
CA LEU A 167 -4.42 -3.22 -4.50
C LEU A 167 -4.05 -2.75 -3.10
N LEU A 168 -3.38 -1.60 -2.98
CA LEU A 168 -3.02 -0.96 -1.71
C LEU A 168 -4.27 -0.61 -0.88
N CYS A 169 -5.33 -0.11 -1.53
CA CYS A 169 -6.62 0.11 -0.88
C CYS A 169 -7.24 -1.22 -0.40
N GLY A 170 -7.30 -2.22 -1.27
CA GLY A 170 -7.92 -3.52 -0.98
C GLY A 170 -7.22 -4.24 0.18
N PHE A 171 -5.89 -4.35 0.13
CA PHE A 171 -5.11 -4.94 1.22
C PHE A 171 -5.29 -4.15 2.51
N ASN A 172 -5.17 -2.81 2.50
CA ASN A 172 -5.33 -2.05 3.74
C ASN A 172 -6.74 -2.12 4.32
N LEU A 173 -7.78 -2.43 3.56
CA LEU A 173 -9.13 -2.62 4.07
C LEU A 173 -9.43 -4.03 4.58
N LEU A 174 -8.49 -4.98 4.48
CA LEU A 174 -8.67 -6.31 5.06
C LEU A 174 -8.86 -6.20 6.58
N PRO A 175 -9.81 -6.95 7.19
CA PRO A 175 -10.16 -6.86 8.60
C PRO A 175 -9.13 -7.57 9.51
N ALA A 176 -7.85 -7.32 9.29
CA ALA A 176 -6.73 -7.95 9.96
C ALA A 176 -5.72 -6.88 10.41
N PHE A 177 -5.31 -6.91 11.67
CA PHE A 177 -4.16 -6.11 12.10
C PHE A 177 -2.86 -6.65 11.48
N PRO A 178 -1.89 -5.80 11.13
CA PRO A 178 -1.76 -4.36 11.45
C PRO A 178 -2.47 -3.38 10.49
N MET A 179 -3.23 -3.87 9.51
CA MET A 179 -3.82 -3.08 8.43
C MET A 179 -4.94 -2.13 8.92
N ASP A 180 -5.32 -1.14 8.11
CA ASP A 180 -6.36 -0.17 8.46
C ASP A 180 -7.74 -0.79 8.65
N GLY A 181 -8.08 -1.84 7.92
CA GLY A 181 -9.31 -2.60 8.07
C GLY A 181 -9.36 -3.30 9.42
N GLY A 182 -8.22 -3.71 9.98
CA GLY A 182 -8.11 -4.17 11.37
C GLY A 182 -8.44 -3.07 12.38
N ARG A 183 -7.98 -1.84 12.15
CA ARG A 183 -8.33 -0.65 12.95
C ARG A 183 -9.82 -0.30 12.82
N LEU A 184 -10.37 -0.40 11.61
CA LEU A 184 -11.79 -0.20 11.33
C LEU A 184 -12.65 -1.24 12.06
N LEU A 185 -12.27 -2.53 11.99
CA LEU A 185 -12.90 -3.62 12.71
C LEU A 185 -12.86 -3.38 14.22
N ARG A 186 -11.68 -3.01 14.75
CA ARG A 186 -11.50 -2.73 16.17
C ARG A 186 -12.38 -1.57 16.63
N SER A 187 -12.43 -0.47 15.89
CA SER A 187 -13.30 0.67 16.21
C SER A 187 -14.78 0.28 16.18
N TRP A 188 -15.18 -0.59 15.26
CA TRP A 188 -16.55 -1.12 15.21
C TRP A 188 -16.86 -2.01 16.43
N LEU A 189 -15.95 -2.91 16.81
CA LEU A 189 -16.08 -3.76 17.99
C LEU A 189 -16.12 -2.94 19.29
N ALA A 190 -15.32 -1.88 19.39
CA ALA A 190 -15.26 -0.98 20.55
C ALA A 190 -16.57 -0.23 20.83
N LYS A 191 -17.55 -0.24 19.90
CA LYS A 191 -18.91 0.24 20.16
C LYS A 191 -19.75 -0.73 20.99
N ARG A 192 -19.34 -2.00 21.08
CA ARG A 192 -20.09 -3.10 21.70
C ARG A 192 -19.37 -3.75 22.88
N MET A 193 -18.08 -3.48 23.05
CA MET A 193 -17.25 -4.05 24.13
C MET A 193 -16.13 -3.07 24.50
N SER A 194 -15.36 -3.41 25.54
CA SER A 194 -14.22 -2.58 25.95
C SER A 194 -13.18 -2.44 24.81
N TYR A 195 -12.45 -1.33 24.80
CA TYR A 195 -11.40 -1.08 23.81
C TYR A 195 -10.32 -2.17 23.80
N ILE A 196 -9.99 -2.71 24.98
CA ILE A 196 -9.01 -3.78 25.15
C ILE A 196 -9.53 -5.08 24.52
N ASP A 197 -10.78 -5.46 24.79
CA ASP A 197 -11.40 -6.66 24.20
C ASP A 197 -11.53 -6.55 22.68
N ALA A 198 -11.90 -5.36 22.20
CA ALA A 198 -11.96 -5.06 20.77
C ALA A 198 -10.58 -5.24 20.11
N THR A 199 -9.52 -4.79 20.78
CA THR A 199 -8.14 -4.96 20.32
C THR A 199 -7.74 -6.43 20.27
N HIS A 200 -8.03 -7.21 21.32
CA HIS A 200 -7.74 -8.64 21.35
C HIS A 200 -8.47 -9.40 20.25
N LYS A 201 -9.76 -9.12 20.01
CA LYS A 201 -10.53 -9.76 18.94
C LYS A 201 -10.00 -9.40 17.56
N ALA A 202 -9.74 -8.12 17.29
CA ALA A 202 -9.18 -7.70 16.01
C ALA A 202 -7.77 -8.30 15.76
N ALA A 203 -6.95 -8.40 16.81
CA ALA A 203 -5.65 -9.07 16.73
C ALA A 203 -5.79 -10.59 16.49
N TRP A 204 -6.78 -11.22 17.10
CA TRP A 204 -7.08 -12.65 16.88
C TRP A 204 -7.49 -12.91 15.43
N VAL A 205 -8.39 -12.09 14.87
CA VAL A 205 -8.76 -12.18 13.44
C VAL A 205 -7.53 -12.03 12.54
N GLY A 206 -6.64 -11.08 12.84
CA GLY A 206 -5.37 -10.93 12.11
C GLY A 206 -4.48 -12.17 12.19
N LYS A 207 -4.34 -12.79 13.37
CA LYS A 207 -3.59 -14.04 13.55
C LYS A 207 -4.21 -15.22 12.79
N THR A 208 -5.53 -15.34 12.77
CA THR A 208 -6.22 -16.36 11.97
C THR A 208 -5.92 -16.15 10.49
N PHE A 209 -5.97 -14.90 10.01
CA PHE A 209 -5.67 -14.58 8.61
C PHE A 209 -4.21 -14.91 8.26
N ALA A 210 -3.26 -14.53 9.12
CA ALA A 210 -1.85 -14.90 9.00
C ALA A 210 -1.66 -16.42 8.94
N LEU A 211 -2.30 -17.18 9.84
CA LEU A 211 -2.22 -18.64 9.85
C LEU A 211 -2.76 -19.25 8.55
N ILE A 212 -3.92 -18.78 8.07
CA ILE A 212 -4.51 -19.25 6.81
C ILE A 212 -3.58 -18.92 5.63
N MET A 213 -3.03 -17.71 5.58
CA MET A 213 -2.06 -17.31 4.55
C MET A 213 -0.78 -18.16 4.60
N GLY A 214 -0.26 -18.44 5.79
CA GLY A 214 0.94 -19.26 5.97
C GLY A 214 0.71 -20.72 5.54
N ILE A 215 -0.42 -21.31 5.94
CA ILE A 215 -0.83 -22.65 5.49
C ILE A 215 -1.00 -22.67 3.96
N PHE A 216 -1.71 -21.69 3.41
CA PHE A 216 -1.85 -21.57 1.96
C PHE A 216 -0.50 -21.41 1.27
N GLY A 217 0.43 -20.63 1.86
CA GLY A 217 1.79 -20.47 1.37
C GLY A 217 2.59 -21.77 1.33
N LEU A 218 2.43 -22.64 2.34
CA LEU A 218 3.08 -23.95 2.40
C LEU A 218 2.62 -24.91 1.30
N PHE A 219 1.33 -24.90 0.96
CA PHE A 219 0.74 -25.86 0.02
C PHE A 219 0.60 -25.33 -1.42
N TYR A 220 0.39 -24.02 -1.60
CA TYR A 220 -0.03 -23.43 -2.87
C TYR A 220 0.71 -22.13 -3.24
N GLY A 221 1.03 -21.27 -2.26
CA GLY A 221 1.49 -19.89 -2.51
C GLY A 221 3.00 -19.68 -2.62
N GLY A 222 3.83 -20.62 -2.15
CA GLY A 222 5.28 -20.48 -2.15
C GLY A 222 5.83 -19.58 -1.03
N PHE A 223 7.16 -19.40 -1.02
CA PHE A 223 7.91 -18.76 0.08
C PHE A 223 7.42 -17.34 0.44
N TRP A 224 6.97 -16.55 -0.55
CA TRP A 224 6.53 -15.18 -0.33
C TRP A 224 5.28 -15.06 0.55
N PHE A 225 4.32 -15.98 0.42
CA PHE A 225 3.14 -15.99 1.29
C PHE A 225 3.49 -16.35 2.74
N ILE A 226 4.50 -17.20 2.93
CA ILE A 226 5.01 -17.58 4.26
C ILE A 226 5.75 -16.40 4.91
N LEU A 227 6.50 -15.62 4.12
CA LEU A 227 7.24 -14.45 4.63
C LEU A 227 6.29 -13.30 5.05
N ILE A 228 5.15 -13.17 4.38
CA ILE A 228 4.15 -12.12 4.63
C ILE A 228 3.22 -12.48 5.80
N ALA A 229 2.94 -13.77 5.99
CA ALA A 229 2.10 -14.30 7.07
C ALA A 229 2.75 -14.12 8.46
#